data_AF-A0A833YMN5-F1
#
_entry.id   AF-A0A833YMN5-F1
#
_cell.length_a   1.000
_cell.length_b   1.000
_cell.length_c   1.000
_cell.angle_alpha   90.00
_cell.angle_beta   90.00
_cell.angle_gamma   90.00
#
_symmetry.space_group_name_H-M   'P 1'
#
loop_
_entity.id
_entity.type
_entity.pdbx_description
1 polymer ?
#
loop_
_entity_poly.entity_id
_entity_poly.type
_entity_poly.pdbx_seq_one_letter_code
_entity_poly.pdbx_strand_id
1 'polypeptide(L)'
;MAGSSGDSVTRRSVASQFFTQEEGLGIDVMTTSERVVDLLNQAALITSDSKITVLKQVQELIINKDPTLLDNFLDEIIAFQVDKSIEVRKFVIGFIEEAWYVAVPGAPGSTPAVTLLFV
;
A
#
# COMPACT_ATOMS: atom_id res chain seq x y z
N MET A 1 62.24 -29.08 21.86
CA MET A 1 60.97 -29.54 21.25
C MET A 1 59.87 -29.36 22.27
N ALA A 2 58.66 -29.01 21.81
CA ALA A 2 57.47 -28.55 22.54
C ALA A 2 57.55 -27.05 22.97
N GLY A 3 56.54 -26.21 22.77
CA GLY A 3 55.15 -26.46 22.38
C GLY A 3 54.52 -25.24 21.70
N SER A 4 53.44 -25.55 21.00
CA SER A 4 52.69 -24.75 20.04
C SER A 4 52.15 -23.42 20.55
N SER A 5 52.27 -22.45 19.67
CA SER A 5 51.45 -21.26 19.44
C SER A 5 49.97 -21.36 19.87
N GLY A 6 49.47 -20.22 20.34
CA GLY A 6 48.20 -19.67 19.85
C GLY A 6 47.03 -19.67 20.84
N ASP A 7 47.01 -18.71 21.78
CA ASP A 7 45.73 -18.13 22.22
C ASP A 7 45.73 -16.64 21.87
N SER A 8 45.37 -16.37 20.63
CA SER A 8 45.00 -15.03 20.19
C SER A 8 43.52 -14.88 20.49
N VAL A 9 43.17 -14.43 21.71
CA VAL A 9 41.88 -13.81 21.98
C VAL A 9 41.76 -12.60 21.06
N THR A 10 41.27 -12.87 19.86
CA THR A 10 41.07 -11.92 18.80
C THR A 10 39.84 -11.13 19.17
N ARG A 11 40.09 -9.85 19.46
CA ARG A 11 39.26 -8.69 19.13
C ARG A 11 37.83 -9.02 18.73
N ARG A 12 36.89 -8.75 19.62
CA ARG A 12 35.53 -8.40 19.22
C ARG A 12 35.26 -6.98 19.67
N SER A 13 35.75 -6.03 18.87
CA SER A 13 35.36 -4.64 18.98
C SER A 13 33.86 -4.53 18.71
N VAL A 14 33.15 -3.86 19.61
CA VAL A 14 31.68 -3.64 19.58
C VAL A 14 31.25 -2.74 18.40
N ALA A 15 32.21 -2.22 17.62
CA ALA A 15 31.98 -1.28 16.53
C ALA A 15 31.38 -1.89 15.25
N SER A 16 31.25 -3.21 15.13
CA SER A 16 30.56 -3.84 13.99
C SER A 16 29.03 -3.89 14.11
N GLN A 17 28.47 -3.35 15.20
CA GLN A 17 27.02 -3.17 15.35
C GLN A 17 26.48 -1.93 14.63
N PHE A 18 27.37 -1.07 14.12
CA PHE A 18 27.04 -0.22 12.98
C PHE A 18 27.08 -1.08 11.72
N PHE A 19 26.09 -1.97 11.65
CA PHE A 19 25.55 -2.52 10.43
C PHE A 19 24.96 -1.33 9.68
N THR A 20 25.86 -0.56 9.08
CA THR A 20 25.56 0.38 8.04
C THR A 20 25.02 -0.46 6.87
N GLN A 21 23.74 -0.78 6.98
CA GLN A 21 22.88 -1.14 5.87
C GLN A 21 22.70 0.13 5.03
N GLU A 22 23.77 0.59 4.40
CA GLU A 22 23.72 1.69 3.43
C GLU A 22 24.43 1.33 2.12
N GLU A 23 24.57 0.03 1.85
CA GLU A 23 24.91 -0.46 0.52
C GLU A 23 23.65 -1.02 -0.16
N GLY A 24 22.94 -0.15 -0.89
CA GLY A 24 22.02 -0.61 -1.95
C GLY A 24 20.72 0.17 -2.18
N LEU A 25 20.50 1.37 -1.63
CA LEU A 25 19.35 2.23 -1.99
C LEU A 25 19.54 2.92 -3.36
N GLY A 26 19.92 2.13 -4.37
CA GLY A 26 20.11 2.56 -5.77
C GLY A 26 19.08 1.97 -6.72
N ILE A 27 17.99 1.39 -6.21
CA ILE A 27 16.83 0.98 -6.98
C ILE A 27 15.64 1.67 -6.31
N ASP A 28 15.26 2.82 -6.86
CA ASP A 28 13.95 3.47 -6.73
C ASP A 28 13.05 2.84 -5.66
N VAL A 29 13.26 3.20 -4.39
CA VAL A 29 12.28 2.89 -3.34
C VAL A 29 11.14 3.87 -3.56
N MET A 30 10.37 3.62 -4.62
CA MET A 30 9.11 4.29 -4.86
C MET A 30 8.30 4.11 -3.59
N THR A 31 7.99 5.21 -2.92
CA THR A 31 7.20 5.19 -1.70
C THR A 31 5.82 4.60 -2.03
N THR A 32 5.15 4.00 -1.05
CA THR A 32 3.83 3.40 -1.27
C THR A 32 2.86 4.43 -1.87
N SER A 33 2.95 5.69 -1.45
CA SER A 33 2.21 6.82 -2.03
C SER A 33 2.52 7.07 -3.51
N GLU A 34 3.79 7.12 -3.91
CA GLU A 34 4.16 7.34 -5.32
C GLU A 34 3.62 6.19 -6.19
N ARG A 35 3.75 4.96 -5.71
CA ARG A 35 3.22 3.79 -6.40
C ARG A 35 1.69 3.84 -6.57
N VAL A 36 0.97 4.32 -5.55
CA VAL A 36 -0.49 4.49 -5.62
C VAL A 36 -0.86 5.56 -6.65
N VAL A 37 -0.15 6.70 -6.65
CA VAL A 37 -0.35 7.78 -7.64
C VAL A 37 -0.14 7.26 -9.06
N ASP A 38 0.93 6.51 -9.31
CA ASP A 38 1.21 5.91 -10.62
C ASP A 38 0.08 4.97 -11.07
N LEU A 39 -0.39 4.10 -10.17
CA LEU A 39 -1.47 3.16 -10.46
C LEU A 39 -2.80 3.90 -10.75
N LEU A 40 -3.15 4.93 -9.97
CA LEU A 40 -4.37 5.71 -10.19
C LEU A 40 -4.34 6.43 -11.54
N ASN A 41 -3.21 7.04 -11.88
CA ASN A 41 -3.02 7.68 -13.19
C ASN A 41 -3.12 6.65 -14.32
N GLN A 42 -2.53 5.46 -14.16
CA GLN A 42 -2.67 4.38 -15.13
C GLN A 42 -4.14 3.93 -15.28
N ALA A 43 -4.87 3.76 -14.18
CA ALA A 43 -6.27 3.38 -14.18
C ALA A 43 -7.17 4.41 -14.88
N ALA A 44 -6.85 5.70 -14.74
CA ALA A 44 -7.56 6.80 -15.40
C ALA A 44 -7.37 6.78 -16.93
N LEU A 45 -6.21 6.32 -17.42
CA LEU A 45 -5.91 6.22 -18.85
C LEU A 45 -6.50 4.95 -19.50
N ILE A 46 -6.77 3.92 -18.70
CA ILE A 46 -7.38 2.68 -19.20
C ILE A 46 -8.87 2.90 -19.47
N THR A 47 -9.34 2.58 -20.67
CA THR A 47 -10.76 2.69 -21.04
C THR A 47 -11.54 1.37 -20.94
N SER A 48 -10.84 0.27 -20.66
CA SER A 48 -11.41 -1.07 -20.49
C SER A 48 -11.62 -1.43 -19.01
N ASP A 49 -12.32 -2.54 -18.77
CA ASP A 49 -12.51 -3.12 -17.43
C ASP A 49 -11.21 -3.58 -16.78
N SER A 50 -10.12 -3.65 -17.56
CA SER A 50 -8.77 -3.95 -17.07
C SER A 50 -8.29 -2.97 -15.99
N LYS A 51 -8.86 -1.77 -15.90
CA LYS A 51 -8.53 -0.83 -14.80
C LYS A 51 -8.87 -1.39 -13.42
N ILE A 52 -9.82 -2.32 -13.32
CA ILE A 52 -10.19 -2.97 -12.06
C ILE A 52 -8.97 -3.70 -11.46
N THR A 53 -8.09 -4.28 -12.28
CA THR A 53 -6.88 -4.95 -11.77
C THR A 53 -5.88 -3.95 -11.18
N VAL A 54 -5.83 -2.73 -11.74
CA VAL A 54 -4.99 -1.64 -11.25
C VAL A 54 -5.57 -1.07 -9.95
N LEU A 55 -6.89 -0.82 -9.90
CA LEU A 55 -7.57 -0.36 -8.70
C LEU A 55 -7.50 -1.39 -7.54
N LYS A 56 -7.51 -2.69 -7.84
CA LYS A 56 -7.23 -3.75 -6.85
C LYS A 56 -5.83 -3.66 -6.25
N GLN A 57 -4.82 -3.34 -7.06
CA GLN A 57 -3.46 -3.13 -6.54
C GLN A 57 -3.42 -1.91 -5.63
N VAL A 58 -4.12 -0.82 -6.01
CA VAL A 58 -4.24 0.35 -5.13
C VAL A 58 -4.89 -0.04 -3.81
N GLN A 59 -5.99 -0.80 -3.84
CA GLN A 59 -6.65 -1.31 -2.65
C GLN A 59 -5.69 -2.06 -1.73
N GLU A 60 -4.91 -2.99 -2.26
CA GLU A 60 -3.97 -3.74 -1.44
C GLU A 60 -2.92 -2.82 -0.79
N LEU A 61 -2.49 -1.76 -1.48
CA LEU A 61 -1.55 -0.79 -0.95
C LEU A 61 -2.16 0.11 0.12
N ILE A 62 -3.36 0.64 -0.07
CA ILE A 62 -3.95 1.64 0.84
C ILE A 62 -4.94 1.07 1.86
N ILE A 63 -5.27 -0.23 1.79
CA ILE A 63 -6.09 -0.93 2.78
C ILE A 63 -5.23 -1.87 3.62
N ASN A 64 -4.38 -2.70 2.99
CA ASN A 64 -3.62 -3.72 3.70
C ASN A 64 -2.20 -3.27 4.08
N LYS A 65 -1.52 -2.52 3.20
CA LYS A 65 -0.11 -2.16 3.39
C LYS A 65 0.06 -0.89 4.22
N ASP A 66 -0.61 0.20 3.84
CA ASP A 66 -0.53 1.48 4.52
C ASP A 66 -1.89 2.21 4.53
N PRO A 67 -2.74 1.94 5.54
CA PRO A 67 -4.08 2.51 5.65
C PRO A 67 -4.08 4.02 5.92
N THR A 68 -2.94 4.61 6.29
CA THR A 68 -2.84 6.07 6.48
C THR A 68 -3.00 6.84 5.17
N LEU A 69 -2.71 6.18 4.04
CA LEU A 69 -2.84 6.75 2.71
C LEU A 69 -4.28 6.76 2.20
N LEU A 70 -5.20 6.02 2.85
CA LEU A 70 -6.58 5.91 2.41
C LEU A 70 -7.26 7.28 2.28
N ASP A 71 -7.20 8.12 3.31
CA ASP A 71 -7.82 9.45 3.32
C ASP A 71 -7.25 10.36 2.21
N ASN A 72 -5.96 10.19 1.89
CA ASN A 72 -5.27 10.99 0.88
C ASN A 72 -5.66 10.63 -0.56
N PHE A 73 -6.12 9.39 -0.81
CA PHE A 73 -6.43 8.88 -2.15
C PHE A 73 -7.89 8.48 -2.33
N LEU A 74 -8.73 8.74 -1.32
CA LEU A 74 -10.13 8.33 -1.32
C LEU A 74 -10.92 9.05 -2.42
N ASP A 75 -10.69 10.36 -2.61
CA ASP A 75 -11.39 11.16 -3.62
C ASP A 75 -11.10 10.65 -5.04
N GLU A 76 -9.84 10.32 -5.32
CA GLU A 76 -9.40 9.76 -6.59
C GLU A 76 -10.06 8.40 -6.88
N ILE A 77 -10.26 7.55 -5.87
CA ILE A 77 -10.98 6.28 -6.03
C ILE A 77 -12.47 6.52 -6.27
N ILE A 78 -13.09 7.45 -5.54
CA ILE A 78 -14.51 7.81 -5.69
C ILE A 78 -14.77 8.38 -7.09
N ALA A 79 -13.82 9.08 -7.70
CA ALA A 79 -13.93 9.59 -9.07
C ALA A 79 -14.24 8.48 -10.10
N PHE A 80 -13.87 7.23 -9.85
CA PHE A 80 -14.20 6.09 -10.71
C PHE A 80 -15.67 5.61 -10.57
N GLN A 81 -16.45 6.14 -9.63
CA GLN A 81 -17.87 5.80 -9.47
C GLN A 81 -18.74 6.28 -10.64
N VAL A 82 -18.28 7.27 -11.41
CA VAL A 82 -18.98 7.75 -12.63
C VAL A 82 -18.50 7.06 -13.91
N ASP A 83 -17.68 6.01 -13.79
CA ASP A 83 -17.18 5.27 -14.96
C ASP A 83 -18.33 4.62 -15.74
N LYS A 84 -18.15 4.52 -17.07
CA LYS A 84 -19.12 3.91 -17.99
C LYS A 84 -19.34 2.43 -17.65
N SER A 85 -18.28 1.73 -17.24
CA SER A 85 -18.34 0.32 -16.88
C SER A 85 -19.07 0.10 -15.56
N ILE A 86 -20.11 -0.73 -15.59
CA ILE A 86 -20.86 -1.11 -14.39
C ILE A 86 -19.96 -1.89 -13.41
N GLU A 87 -19.04 -2.69 -13.93
CA GLU A 87 -18.13 -3.49 -13.12
C GLU A 87 -17.17 -2.61 -12.31
N VAL A 88 -16.66 -1.55 -12.94
CA VAL A 88 -15.83 -0.54 -12.25
C VAL A 88 -16.63 0.15 -11.15
N ARG A 89 -17.87 0.56 -11.42
CA ARG A 89 -18.73 1.19 -10.40
C ARG A 89 -19.00 0.25 -9.21
N LYS A 90 -19.29 -1.02 -9.48
CA LYS A 90 -19.49 -2.03 -8.42
C LYS A 90 -18.22 -2.26 -7.61
N PHE A 91 -17.06 -2.25 -8.26
CA PHE A 91 -15.78 -2.37 -7.59
C PHE A 91 -15.53 -1.18 -6.64
N VAL A 92 -15.74 0.05 -7.11
CA VAL A 92 -15.56 1.26 -6.29
C VAL A 92 -16.45 1.24 -5.04
N ILE A 93 -17.70 0.78 -5.17
CA ILE A 93 -18.59 0.62 -4.01
C ILE A 93 -18.01 -0.36 -3.00
N GLY A 94 -17.59 -1.56 -3.45
CA GLY A 94 -16.99 -2.57 -2.56
C GLY A 94 -15.67 -2.09 -1.92
N PHE A 95 -14.90 -1.30 -2.65
CA PHE A 95 -13.69 -0.67 -2.14
C PHE A 95 -14.01 0.27 -0.96
N ILE A 96 -15.00 1.17 -1.13
CA ILE A 96 -15.39 2.14 -0.10
C ILE A 96 -15.92 1.42 1.14
N GLU A 97 -16.64 0.31 0.97
CA GLU A 97 -17.08 -0.54 2.08
C GLU A 97 -15.89 -1.10 2.87
N GLU A 98 -14.90 -1.70 2.19
CA GLU A 98 -13.68 -2.19 2.87
C GLU A 98 -12.90 -1.07 3.57
N ALA A 99 -12.73 0.07 2.90
CA ALA A 99 -12.10 1.25 3.45
C ALA A 99 -12.78 1.72 4.75
N TRP A 100 -14.12 1.71 4.77
CA TRP A 100 -14.91 2.06 5.94
C TRP A 100 -14.71 1.09 7.11
N TYR A 101 -14.64 -0.22 6.84
CA TYR A 101 -14.38 -1.21 7.88
C TYR A 101 -12.99 -1.04 8.51
N VAL A 102 -11.99 -0.65 7.73
CA VAL A 102 -10.64 -0.38 8.24
C VAL A 102 -10.58 0.93 9.04
N ALA A 103 -11.27 1.98 8.57
CA ALA A 103 -11.27 3.28 9.25
C ALA A 103 -12.08 3.29 10.57
N VAL A 104 -13.15 2.48 10.67
CA VAL A 104 -14.04 2.43 11.84
C VAL A 104 -14.19 0.99 12.37
N PRO A 105 -13.19 0.49 13.13
CA PRO A 105 -13.27 -0.84 13.71
C PRO A 105 -14.43 -0.91 14.73
N GLY A 106 -15.45 -1.73 14.42
CA GLY A 106 -16.62 -1.95 15.29
C GLY A 106 -17.88 -1.16 14.91
N ALA A 107 -17.93 -0.53 13.74
CA ALA A 107 -19.15 0.11 13.25
C ALA A 107 -20.32 -0.91 13.15
N PRO A 108 -21.53 -0.58 13.65
CA PRO A 108 -22.71 -1.43 13.49
C PRO A 108 -23.01 -1.58 12.00
N GLY A 109 -23.04 -2.82 11.51
CA GLY A 109 -23.09 -3.16 10.09
C GLY A 109 -24.41 -2.86 9.36
N SER A 110 -25.05 -1.71 9.59
CA SER A 110 -26.37 -1.41 9.01
C SER A 110 -26.55 -0.07 8.32
N THR A 111 -25.52 0.74 8.10
CA THR A 111 -25.61 1.78 7.06
C THR A 111 -24.30 1.85 6.30
N PRO A 112 -24.22 1.28 5.09
CA PRO A 112 -23.07 1.53 4.25
C PRO A 112 -23.06 3.02 3.93
N ALA A 113 -21.89 3.66 4.02
CA ALA A 113 -21.66 5.03 3.55
C ALA A 113 -22.17 5.25 2.11
N VAL A 114 -22.39 4.16 1.37
CA VAL A 114 -23.08 4.08 0.07
C VAL A 114 -24.46 4.76 0.06
N THR A 115 -25.21 4.81 1.16
CA THR A 115 -26.49 5.56 1.21
C THR A 115 -26.30 7.08 1.11
N LEU A 116 -25.15 7.62 1.56
CA LEU A 116 -24.84 9.05 1.46
C LEU A 116 -24.34 9.45 0.07
N LEU A 117 -23.77 8.52 -0.71
CA LEU A 117 -23.29 8.75 -2.08
C LEU A 117 -24.41 8.66 -3.14
N PHE A 118 -25.66 8.40 -2.73
CA PHE A 118 -26.83 8.31 -3.61
C PHE A 118 -27.89 9.40 -3.35
N VAL A 119 -27.59 10.43 -2.54
CA VAL A 119 -28.46 11.61 -2.31
C VAL A 119 -27.97 12.83 -3.07
#